data_AF-A0A954VWJ4-F1
#
_entry.id   AF-A0A954VWJ4-F1
#
_cell.length_a   1.000
_cell.length_b   1.000
_cell.length_c   1.000
_cell.angle_alpha   90.00
_cell.angle_beta   90.00
_cell.angle_gamma   90.00
#
_symmetry.space_group_name_H-M   'P 1'
#
loop_
_entity.id
_entity.type
_entity.pdbx_description
1 polymer ?
#
loop_
_entity_poly.entity_id
_entity_poly.type
_entity_poly.pdbx_seq_one_letter_code
_entity_poly.pdbx_strand_id
1 'polypeptide(L)'
;IIQIEYEDGEKETLQIPAEIWSRDSRSVSKLIITSKTIKSVEVDPRLQTADVERENNYLPRRVIKSRFELFKDEKKKNEMQKAKAAEDGQDDDDDDDDEEDEDEEDE
;
A
#
# COMPACT_ATOMS: atom_id res chain seq x y z
N ILE A 1 -12.18 -12.00 -5.57
CA ILE A 1 -11.21 -13.11 -5.36
C ILE A 1 -10.39 -12.82 -4.12
N ILE A 2 -9.81 -13.83 -3.46
CA ILE A 2 -8.89 -13.66 -2.33
C ILE A 2 -7.59 -14.38 -2.67
N GLN A 3 -6.46 -13.74 -2.41
CA GLN A 3 -5.15 -14.35 -2.53
C GLN A 3 -4.51 -14.46 -1.15
N ILE A 4 -3.98 -15.63 -0.84
CA ILE A 4 -3.31 -15.94 0.43
C ILE A 4 -1.85 -16.25 0.10
N GLU A 5 -0.93 -15.56 0.77
CA GLU A 5 0.50 -15.88 0.76
C GLU A 5 0.85 -16.58 2.08
N TYR A 6 1.46 -17.75 1.97
CA TYR A 6 1.92 -18.54 3.10
C TYR A 6 3.39 -18.23 3.43
N GLU A 7 3.84 -18.56 4.64
CA GLU A 7 5.24 -18.37 5.03
C GLU A 7 6.23 -19.23 4.23
N ASP A 8 5.79 -20.35 3.69
CA ASP A 8 6.58 -21.22 2.80
C ASP A 8 6.76 -20.65 1.38
N GLY A 9 6.13 -19.50 1.09
CA GLY A 9 6.16 -18.83 -0.21
C GLY A 9 5.12 -19.33 -1.21
N GLU A 10 4.28 -20.31 -0.83
CA GLU A 10 3.17 -20.74 -1.67
C GLU A 10 2.07 -19.66 -1.71
N LYS A 11 1.42 -19.53 -2.88
CA LYS A 11 0.30 -18.61 -3.08
C LYS A 11 -0.94 -19.38 -3.48
N GLU A 12 -2.01 -19.19 -2.73
CA GLU A 12 -3.31 -19.79 -3.03
C GLU A 12 -4.30 -18.70 -3.46
N THR A 13 -5.09 -18.97 -4.50
CA THR A 13 -6.14 -18.06 -4.97
C THR A 13 -7.50 -18.70 -4.77
N LEU A 14 -8.33 -18.09 -3.94
CA LEU A 14 -9.68 -18.51 -3.65
C LEU A 14 -10.69 -17.62 -4.38
N GLN A 15 -11.57 -18.23 -5.17
CA GLN A 15 -12.71 -17.56 -5.76
C GLN A 15 -13.92 -17.64 -4.83
N ILE A 16 -14.37 -16.49 -4.36
CA ILE A 16 -15.66 -16.39 -3.65
C ILE A 16 -16.75 -16.14 -4.70
N PRO A 17 -17.76 -17.03 -4.81
CA PRO A 17 -18.84 -16.83 -5.75
C PRO A 17 -19.72 -15.65 -5.33
N ALA A 18 -20.33 -14.97 -6.29
CA ALA A 18 -21.20 -13.81 -6.03
C ALA A 18 -22.45 -14.14 -5.19
N GLU A 19 -22.80 -15.43 -5.04
CA GLU A 19 -23.93 -15.88 -4.23
C GLU A 19 -23.85 -15.46 -2.75
N ILE A 20 -22.66 -15.12 -2.24
CA ILE A 20 -22.51 -14.65 -0.86
C ILE A 20 -23.35 -13.40 -0.56
N TRP A 21 -23.60 -12.56 -1.57
CA TRP A 21 -24.41 -11.34 -1.46
C TRP A 21 -25.91 -11.61 -1.39
N SER A 22 -26.35 -12.83 -1.72
CA SER A 22 -27.76 -13.24 -1.66
C SER A 22 -28.23 -13.39 -0.22
N ARG A 23 -27.34 -13.81 0.69
CA ARG A 23 -27.68 -14.04 2.10
C ARG A 23 -27.72 -12.73 2.90
N ASP A 24 -26.82 -11.81 2.62
CA ASP A 24 -26.80 -10.44 3.15
C ASP A 24 -26.08 -9.54 2.14
N SER A 25 -26.73 -8.44 1.74
CA SER A 25 -26.22 -7.48 0.76
C SER A 25 -25.33 -6.40 1.37
N ARG A 26 -25.33 -6.24 2.70
CA ARG A 26 -24.60 -5.17 3.39
C ARG A 26 -23.28 -5.66 3.97
N SER A 27 -23.27 -6.84 4.58
CA SER A 27 -22.06 -7.37 5.22
C SER A 27 -21.95 -8.88 5.09
N VAL A 28 -20.76 -9.36 4.72
CA VAL A 28 -20.46 -10.79 4.65
C VAL A 28 -19.17 -11.07 5.41
N SER A 29 -19.18 -12.14 6.21
CA SER A 29 -17.98 -12.66 6.88
C SER A 29 -17.65 -14.05 6.35
N LYS A 30 -16.39 -14.27 5.97
CA LYS A 30 -15.89 -15.57 5.51
C LYS A 30 -14.74 -16.02 6.40
N LEU A 31 -14.93 -17.13 7.10
CA LEU A 31 -13.86 -17.79 7.85
C LEU A 31 -13.06 -18.70 6.91
N ILE A 32 -11.75 -18.54 6.91
CA ILE A 32 -10.79 -19.37 6.16
C ILE A 32 -9.91 -20.06 7.20
N ILE A 33 -9.84 -21.39 7.16
CA ILE A 33 -9.03 -22.20 8.07
C ILE A 33 -8.03 -22.95 7.21
N THR A 34 -6.75 -22.67 7.39
CA THR A 34 -5.65 -23.39 6.74
C THR A 34 -4.75 -23.99 7.81
N SER A 35 -4.16 -25.16 7.53
CA SER A 35 -3.12 -25.78 8.37
C SER A 35 -1.77 -25.07 8.30
N LYS A 36 -1.53 -24.26 7.26
CA LYS A 36 -0.29 -23.51 7.03
C LYS A 36 -0.37 -22.11 7.62
N THR A 37 0.76 -21.60 8.12
CA THR A 37 0.87 -20.22 8.62
C THR A 37 0.71 -19.22 7.48
N ILE A 38 -0.25 -18.30 7.65
CA ILE A 38 -0.54 -17.24 6.68
C ILE A 38 0.38 -16.07 6.95
N LYS A 39 1.06 -15.59 5.89
CA LYS A 39 1.91 -14.40 5.92
C LYS A 39 1.14 -13.14 5.54
N SER A 40 0.35 -13.21 4.46
CA SER A 40 -0.49 -12.10 4.04
C SER A 40 -1.75 -12.56 3.31
N VAL A 41 -2.78 -11.71 3.34
CA VAL A 41 -4.03 -11.89 2.62
C VAL A 41 -4.30 -10.61 1.82
N GLU A 42 -4.63 -10.79 0.55
CA GLU A 42 -5.02 -9.71 -0.35
C GLU A 42 -6.41 -9.99 -0.92
N VAL A 43 -7.31 -9.02 -0.73
CA VAL A 43 -8.66 -9.04 -1.29
C VAL A 43 -8.63 -8.39 -2.68
N ASP A 44 -9.13 -9.13 -3.66
CA ASP A 44 -9.23 -8.72 -5.07
C ASP A 44 -7.95 -8.19 -5.77
N PRO A 45 -6.85 -8.95 -5.80
CA PRO A 45 -5.60 -8.55 -6.49
C PRO A 45 -5.76 -8.28 -8.00
N ARG A 46 -6.85 -8.77 -8.63
CA ARG A 46 -7.11 -8.60 -10.07
C ARG A 46 -8.14 -7.52 -10.37
N LEU A 47 -8.62 -6.79 -9.37
CA LEU A 47 -9.50 -5.62 -9.53
C LEU A 47 -10.77 -5.95 -10.31
N GLN A 48 -11.39 -7.08 -10.00
CA GLN A 48 -12.64 -7.52 -10.58
C GLN A 48 -13.85 -6.80 -9.97
N THR A 49 -13.75 -6.31 -8.73
CA THR A 49 -14.88 -5.73 -7.99
C THR A 49 -15.09 -4.23 -8.21
N ALA A 50 -14.32 -3.60 -9.12
CA ALA A 50 -14.40 -2.18 -9.43
C ALA A 50 -14.33 -1.25 -8.20
N ASP A 51 -13.64 -1.68 -7.14
CA ASP A 51 -13.36 -0.87 -5.96
C ASP A 51 -12.17 0.08 -6.21
N VAL A 52 -12.24 1.27 -5.61
CA VAL A 52 -11.23 2.33 -5.76
C VAL A 52 -10.20 2.28 -4.64
N GLU A 53 -10.60 1.86 -3.44
CA GLU A 53 -9.74 1.84 -2.27
C GLU A 53 -9.03 0.48 -2.19
N ARG A 54 -7.70 0.48 -2.34
CA ARG A 54 -6.91 -0.76 -2.21
C ARG A 54 -6.23 -0.90 -0.85
N GLU A 55 -6.16 0.18 -0.09
CA GLU A 55 -5.43 0.21 1.18
C GLU A 55 -6.05 -0.74 2.21
N ASN A 56 -7.38 -0.86 2.18
CA ASN A 56 -8.16 -1.75 3.04
C ASN A 56 -8.11 -3.24 2.62
N ASN A 57 -7.58 -3.54 1.43
CA ASN A 57 -7.59 -4.90 0.87
C ASN A 57 -6.40 -5.75 1.34
N TYR A 58 -5.47 -5.17 2.11
CA TYR A 58 -4.26 -5.84 2.58
C TYR A 58 -4.33 -6.16 4.06
N LEU A 59 -4.03 -7.42 4.37
CA LEU A 59 -3.82 -7.89 5.73
C LEU A 59 -2.45 -8.61 5.81
N PRO A 60 -1.50 -8.14 6.65
CA PRO A 60 -1.50 -6.89 7.41
C PRO A 60 -1.52 -5.64 6.51
N ARG A 61 -1.97 -4.50 7.07
CA ARG A 61 -2.04 -3.23 6.33
C ARG A 61 -0.65 -2.81 5.87
N ARG A 62 -0.56 -2.26 4.66
CA ARG A 62 0.68 -1.76 4.06
C ARG A 62 0.45 -0.36 3.51
N VAL A 63 1.47 0.50 3.62
CA VAL A 63 1.44 1.84 3.03
C VAL A 63 1.58 1.68 1.52
N ILE A 64 0.57 2.10 0.77
CA ILE A 64 0.59 2.08 -0.70
C ILE A 64 0.90 3.51 -1.13
N LYS A 65 2.06 3.72 -1.77
CA LYS A 65 2.40 5.04 -2.31
C LYS A 65 1.35 5.46 -3.33
N SER A 66 0.84 6.68 -3.21
CA SER A 66 -0.08 7.26 -4.19
C SER A 66 0.62 7.45 -5.52
N ARG A 67 -0.13 7.37 -6.64
CA ARG A 67 0.40 7.68 -7.97
C ARG A 67 1.04 9.07 -8.03
N PHE A 68 0.53 10.03 -7.26
CA PHE A 68 1.05 11.40 -7.25
C PHE A 68 2.37 11.53 -6.47
N GLU A 69 2.53 10.78 -5.38
CA GLU A 69 3.75 10.75 -4.58
C GLU A 69 4.91 10.12 -5.35
N LEU A 70 4.63 9.09 -6.15
CA LEU A 70 5.60 8.48 -7.08
C LEU A 70 6.20 9.46 -8.10
N PHE A 71 5.49 10.55 -8.43
CA PHE A 71 6.00 11.61 -9.32
C PHE A 71 6.77 12.71 -8.58
N LYS A 72 6.60 12.81 -7.25
CA LYS A 72 7.40 13.69 -6.38
C LYS A 72 8.71 13.03 -5.96
N ASP A 73 8.77 11.70 -5.93
CA ASP A 73 10.01 10.93 -5.75
C ASP A 73 11.05 11.39 -6.79
N GLU A 74 12.19 11.84 -6.28
CA GLU A 74 13.08 12.86 -6.87
C GLU A 74 13.46 12.67 -8.35
N LYS A 75 13.50 13.79 -9.07
CA LYS A 75 14.37 13.90 -10.26
C LYS A 75 15.81 13.70 -9.80
N LYS A 76 16.37 12.51 -10.04
CA LYS A 76 17.82 12.26 -9.86
C LYS A 76 18.60 13.43 -10.46
N LYS A 77 19.33 14.17 -9.62
CA LYS A 77 20.20 15.29 -10.02
C LYS A 77 21.10 14.78 -11.18
N ASN A 78 21.11 15.49 -12.31
CA ASN A 78 21.92 15.09 -13.46
C ASN A 78 23.40 15.23 -13.13
N GLU A 79 24.29 14.52 -13.85
CA GLU A 79 25.74 14.52 -13.58
C GLU A 79 26.36 15.93 -13.55
N MET A 80 25.82 16.86 -14.35
CA MET A 80 26.25 18.27 -14.34
C MET A 80 25.84 19.01 -13.04
N GLN A 81 24.68 18.67 -12.47
CA GLN A 81 24.19 19.24 -11.20
C GLN A 81 24.93 18.65 -10.01
N LYS A 82 25.28 17.36 -10.06
CA LYS A 82 26.15 16.71 -9.05
C LYS A 82 27.57 17.26 -9.09
N ALA A 83 28.14 17.44 -10.29
CA ALA A 83 29.45 18.04 -10.45
C ALA A 83 29.47 19.47 -9.91
N LYS A 84 28.42 20.25 -10.17
CA LYS A 84 28.28 21.60 -9.61
C LYS A 84 28.15 21.61 -8.09
N ALA A 85 27.35 20.72 -7.49
CA ALA A 85 27.24 20.60 -6.04
C ALA A 85 28.57 20.16 -5.38
N ALA A 86 29.33 19.29 -6.04
CA ALA A 86 30.66 18.88 -5.60
C ALA A 86 31.73 19.99 -5.74
N GLU A 87 31.51 20.94 -6.66
CA GLU A 87 32.40 22.09 -6.88
C GLU A 87 32.07 23.26 -5.94
N ASP A 88 30.78 23.47 -5.62
CA ASP A 88 30.30 24.54 -4.73
C ASP A 88 30.43 24.22 -3.22
N GLY A 89 30.83 23.00 -2.83
CA GLY A 89 31.15 22.67 -1.43
C GLY A 89 29.98 22.85 -0.46
N GLN A 90 28.76 22.55 -0.90
CA GLN A 90 27.57 22.57 -0.07
C GLN A 90 27.37 21.16 0.52
N ASP A 91 27.74 20.98 1.79
CA ASP A 91 27.28 19.86 2.60
C ASP A 91 25.79 20.09 2.88
N ASP A 92 24.91 19.52 2.06
CA ASP A 92 23.47 19.49 2.36
C ASP A 92 23.25 18.40 3.43
N ASP A 93 23.42 18.78 4.70
CA ASP A 93 22.48 18.34 5.74
C ASP A 93 21.11 18.85 5.28
N ASP A 94 20.38 18.06 4.49
CA ASP A 94 18.97 18.33 4.24
C ASP A 94 18.24 18.02 5.55
N ASP A 95 18.04 19.12 6.29
CA ASP A 95 17.14 19.31 7.41
C ASP A 95 15.87 18.45 7.27
N ASP A 96 15.64 17.70 8.34
CA ASP A 96 14.36 17.16 8.76
C ASP A 96 13.45 18.35 9.13
N ASP A 97 13.02 19.14 8.14
CA ASP A 97 12.03 20.21 8.32
C ASP A 97 10.62 19.59 8.22
N ASP A 98 10.33 18.72 9.20
CA ASP A 98 8.97 18.32 9.58
C ASP A 98 8.48 19.34 10.63
N GLU A 99 8.48 20.64 10.25
CA GLU A 99 7.84 21.70 11.02
C GLU A 99 6.31 21.63 10.84
N GLU A 100 5.67 21.10 11.88
CA GLU A 100 4.43 21.60 12.48
C GLU A 100 3.30 22.05 11.52
N ASP A 101 2.41 21.13 11.13
CA ASP A 101 1.00 21.50 10.99
C ASP A 101 0.33 21.29 12.35
N GLU A 102 0.23 22.40 13.09
CA GLU A 102 -0.61 22.59 14.26
C GLU A 102 -2.07 22.20 13.92
N ASP A 103 -2.49 20.99 14.29
CA ASP A 103 -3.91 20.69 14.50
C ASP A 103 -4.36 21.36 15.82
N GLU A 104 -4.54 22.68 15.80
CA GLU A 104 -5.45 23.39 16.70
C GLU A 104 -6.48 24.18 15.88
N GLU A 105 -7.70 23.65 15.78
CA GLU A 105 -8.87 24.37 16.27
C GLU A 105 -10.00 23.37 16.58
N ASP A 106 -10.25 23.24 17.88
CA ASP A 106 -11.43 22.63 18.50
C ASP A 106 -12.74 23.33 18.05
N GLU A 107 -13.77 22.56 17.72
CA GLU A 107 -15.12 22.52 18.36
C GLU A 107 -16.11 21.57 17.64
#